data_AF-A0A661ITX0-F1
#
_entry.id   AF-A0A661ITX0-F1
#
_cell.length_a   1.000
_cell.length_b   1.000
_cell.length_c   1.000
_cell.angle_alpha   90.00
_cell.angle_beta   90.00
_cell.angle_gamma   90.00
#
_symmetry.space_group_name_H-M   'P 1'
#
loop_
_entity.id
_entity.type
_entity.pdbx_description
1 polymer ?
#
loop_
_entity_poly.entity_id
_entity_poly.type
_entity_poly.pdbx_seq_one_letter_code
_entity_poly.pdbx_strand_id
1 'polypeptide(L)'
;MEYNIDKKLINYTFDYIKKQLISEVVENFPTVDSIILYGSYGRGEGGWFLDNKKLYPYNDFDLLLVYDKKYNNSVDINKFKEKLSKKVNVKFIDISFITTSKLKNTKNSIYGYDLKYGSKVIYGNTDILDNIPTLSSSNINLIEGEILFFTRLWPFVGSVIDIKNLEGDESRFFRNQMAKAMLSIVDVILLMNNQYDHSYIKRYEMISLIDSKLISDNLLKRCKWALEEKLMPKATSMSKKDVEELYNEIASFYKKYMLMILNKKYNKNFLNILDFKDYYKKSFKINCKRILYILIKRNKRFEKVYWTNIIQMNILSILTNEKEEKLLIEESVEIFKKIGFIVSPTLRDIKSKVAWIRVNM
;
A
#
# COMPACT_ATOMS: atom_id res chain seq x y z
N MET A 1 -1.99 12.44 27.03
CA MET A 1 -3.45 12.30 26.91
C MET A 1 -3.74 11.17 25.93
N GLU A 2 -3.88 9.95 26.46
CA GLU A 2 -4.23 8.76 25.68
C GLU A 2 -5.74 8.77 25.44
N TYR A 3 -6.16 9.07 24.21
CA TYR A 3 -7.48 8.65 23.75
C TYR A 3 -7.42 7.13 23.53
N ASN A 4 -7.45 6.35 24.60
CA ASN A 4 -7.57 4.91 24.51
C ASN A 4 -9.02 4.62 24.09
N ILE A 5 -9.24 4.47 22.78
CA ILE A 5 -10.54 4.03 22.28
C ILE A 5 -10.85 2.71 22.98
N ASP A 6 -12.00 2.62 23.63
CA ASP A 6 -12.40 1.41 24.36
C ASP A 6 -12.37 0.20 23.41
N LYS A 7 -11.48 -0.75 23.70
CA LYS A 7 -11.36 -2.01 22.93
C LYS A 7 -12.69 -2.73 22.84
N LYS A 8 -13.55 -2.62 23.87
CA LYS A 8 -14.90 -3.19 23.87
C LYS A 8 -15.78 -2.55 22.81
N LEU A 9 -15.72 -1.22 22.68
CA LEU A 9 -16.46 -0.48 21.65
C LEU A 9 -15.96 -0.82 20.24
N ILE A 10 -14.64 -0.95 20.05
CA ILE A 10 -14.05 -1.42 18.78
C ILE A 10 -14.58 -2.80 18.44
N ASN A 11 -14.50 -3.76 19.36
CA ASN A 11 -14.96 -5.13 19.12
C ASN A 11 -16.44 -5.19 18.78
N TYR A 12 -17.29 -4.48 19.54
CA TYR A 12 -18.72 -4.41 19.26
C TYR A 12 -19.02 -3.84 17.87
N THR A 13 -18.38 -2.72 17.51
CA THR A 13 -18.56 -2.06 16.22
C THR A 13 -18.08 -2.96 15.07
N PHE A 14 -16.92 -3.60 15.25
CA PHE A 14 -16.35 -4.52 14.29
C PHE A 14 -17.24 -5.75 14.08
N ASP A 15 -17.76 -6.35 15.15
CA ASP A 15 -18.66 -7.51 15.05
C ASP A 15 -19.97 -7.15 14.35
N TYR A 16 -20.51 -5.96 14.60
CA TYR A 16 -21.68 -5.45 13.88
C TYR A 16 -21.40 -5.34 12.38
N ILE A 17 -20.31 -4.68 11.99
CA ILE A 17 -19.92 -4.54 10.57
C ILE A 17 -19.69 -5.91 9.94
N LYS A 18 -18.93 -6.79 10.61
CA LYS A 18 -18.64 -8.16 10.15
C LYS A 18 -19.92 -8.95 9.85
N LYS A 19 -20.92 -8.90 10.73
CA LYS A 19 -22.22 -9.56 10.51
C LYS A 19 -22.93 -9.03 9.27
N GLN A 20 -22.94 -7.71 9.06
CA GLN A 20 -23.54 -7.09 7.87
C GLN A 20 -22.80 -7.49 6.59
N LEU A 21 -21.46 -7.49 6.61
CA LEU A 21 -20.65 -7.93 5.47
C LEU A 21 -20.96 -9.38 5.09
N ILE A 22 -21.00 -10.29 6.06
CA ILE A 22 -21.31 -11.70 5.82
C ILE A 22 -22.71 -11.85 5.21
N SER A 23 -23.72 -11.22 5.83
CA SER A 23 -25.11 -11.29 5.36
C SER A 23 -25.24 -10.84 3.91
N GLU A 24 -24.70 -9.67 3.56
CA GLU A 24 -24.80 -9.12 2.20
C GLU A 24 -24.05 -9.96 1.17
N VAL A 25 -22.87 -10.47 1.52
CA VAL A 25 -22.10 -11.32 0.62
C VAL A 25 -22.82 -12.64 0.41
N VAL A 26 -23.31 -13.32 1.45
CA VAL A 26 -24.00 -14.61 1.29
C VAL A 26 -25.28 -14.46 0.48
N GLU A 27 -26.04 -13.37 0.66
CA GLU A 27 -27.26 -13.10 -0.11
C GLU A 27 -26.97 -12.89 -1.61
N ASN A 28 -25.90 -12.17 -1.96
CA ASN A 28 -25.58 -11.83 -3.35
C ASN A 28 -24.65 -12.86 -4.03
N PHE A 29 -24.00 -13.71 -3.24
CA PHE A 29 -23.03 -14.72 -3.67
C PHE A 29 -23.36 -16.07 -2.99
N PRO A 30 -24.52 -16.68 -3.26
CA PRO A 30 -25.03 -17.83 -2.51
C PRO A 30 -24.17 -19.09 -2.62
N THR A 31 -23.30 -19.18 -3.63
CA THR A 31 -22.39 -20.32 -3.82
C THR A 31 -20.98 -20.07 -3.28
N VAL A 32 -20.80 -19.05 -2.43
CA VAL A 32 -19.50 -18.78 -1.82
C VAL A 32 -19.21 -19.85 -0.75
N ASP A 33 -18.05 -20.50 -0.85
CA ASP A 33 -17.69 -21.57 0.09
C ASP A 33 -17.13 -21.00 1.39
N SER A 34 -16.36 -19.92 1.30
CA SER A 34 -15.79 -19.23 2.46
C SER A 34 -15.52 -17.76 2.19
N ILE A 35 -15.60 -16.95 3.23
CA ILE A 35 -15.21 -15.53 3.19
C ILE A 35 -14.03 -15.34 4.14
N ILE A 36 -12.89 -14.94 3.57
CA ILE A 36 -11.70 -14.58 4.34
C ILE A 36 -11.63 -13.06 4.43
N LEU A 37 -11.53 -12.54 5.65
CA LEU A 37 -11.16 -11.16 5.91
C LEU A 37 -9.64 -11.10 6.08
N TYR A 38 -8.96 -10.38 5.18
CA TYR A 38 -7.51 -10.19 5.24
C TYR A 38 -7.16 -8.70 5.46
N GLY A 39 -5.92 -8.33 5.17
CA GLY A 39 -5.47 -6.95 5.34
C GLY A 39 -5.33 -6.56 6.81
N SER A 40 -5.60 -5.29 7.14
CA SER A 40 -5.41 -4.80 8.51
C SER A 40 -6.45 -5.32 9.50
N TYR A 41 -7.72 -5.44 9.09
CA TYR A 41 -8.78 -5.97 9.97
C TYR A 41 -8.70 -7.48 10.15
N GLY A 42 -8.24 -8.23 9.14
CA GLY A 42 -7.94 -9.67 9.29
C GLY A 42 -6.98 -9.93 10.44
N ARG A 43 -5.93 -9.10 10.56
CA ARG A 43 -4.91 -9.19 11.63
C ARG A 43 -5.41 -8.77 13.01
N GLY A 44 -6.56 -8.10 13.09
CA GLY A 44 -6.99 -7.41 14.31
C GLY A 44 -6.25 -6.09 14.55
N GLU A 45 -5.58 -5.55 13.54
CA GLU A 45 -4.77 -4.31 13.59
C GLU A 45 -5.37 -3.23 12.66
N GLY A 46 -6.68 -3.29 12.46
CA GLY A 46 -7.43 -2.32 11.67
C GLY A 46 -7.40 -0.95 12.35
N GLY A 47 -7.25 0.11 11.54
CA GLY A 47 -7.20 1.48 12.05
C GLY A 47 -8.59 2.01 12.36
N TRP A 48 -8.78 2.58 13.56
CA TRP A 48 -10.06 3.15 13.99
C TRP A 48 -9.90 4.61 14.40
N PHE A 49 -10.94 5.40 14.18
CA PHE A 49 -11.00 6.76 14.69
C PHE A 49 -12.37 7.12 15.26
N LEU A 50 -12.35 8.01 16.24
CA LEU A 50 -13.55 8.61 16.80
C LEU A 50 -13.84 9.91 16.06
N ASP A 51 -15.11 10.07 15.69
CA ASP A 51 -15.67 11.33 15.20
C ASP A 51 -17.07 11.51 15.80
N ASN A 52 -17.32 12.66 16.44
CA ASN A 52 -18.59 12.96 17.12
C ASN A 52 -19.10 11.82 18.04
N LYS A 53 -18.20 11.23 18.85
CA LYS A 53 -18.46 10.08 19.76
C LYS A 53 -18.85 8.77 19.05
N LYS A 54 -18.82 8.72 17.72
CA LYS A 54 -19.03 7.49 16.95
C LYS A 54 -17.69 6.97 16.44
N LEU A 55 -17.56 5.66 16.46
CA LEU A 55 -16.36 4.97 16.03
C LEU A 55 -16.48 4.60 14.55
N TYR A 56 -15.44 4.91 13.78
CA TYR A 56 -15.39 4.64 12.35
C TYR A 56 -14.15 3.84 11.99
N PRO A 57 -14.29 2.83 11.12
CA PRO A 57 -13.15 2.19 10.50
C PRO A 57 -12.48 3.18 9.54
N TYR A 58 -11.16 3.30 9.62
CA TYR A 58 -10.40 4.17 8.72
C TYR A 58 -9.86 3.43 7.50
N ASN A 59 -9.34 2.23 7.71
CA ASN A 59 -8.77 1.41 6.64
C ASN A 59 -9.87 0.70 5.85
N ASP A 60 -9.49 0.19 4.69
CA ASP A 60 -10.34 -0.60 3.81
C ASP A 60 -10.61 -2.00 4.43
N PHE A 61 -11.77 -2.58 4.11
CA PHE A 61 -12.04 -3.98 4.39
C PHE A 61 -11.69 -4.82 3.18
N ASP A 62 -10.74 -5.73 3.34
CA ASP A 62 -10.26 -6.60 2.28
C ASP A 62 -10.90 -7.99 2.41
N LEU A 63 -11.83 -8.31 1.51
CA LEU A 63 -12.55 -9.58 1.48
C LEU A 63 -12.05 -10.46 0.34
N LEU A 64 -11.74 -11.72 0.66
CA LEU A 64 -11.39 -12.74 -0.31
C LEU A 64 -12.46 -13.83 -0.29
N LEU A 65 -13.25 -13.89 -1.38
CA LEU A 65 -14.32 -14.86 -1.55
C LEU A 65 -13.73 -16.13 -2.18
N VAL A 66 -13.87 -17.25 -1.49
CA VAL A 66 -13.34 -18.54 -1.91
C VAL A 66 -14.43 -19.37 -2.57
N TYR A 67 -14.09 -19.97 -3.71
CA TYR A 67 -14.93 -20.89 -4.45
C TYR A 67 -14.15 -22.15 -4.83
N ASP A 68 -14.81 -23.29 -4.92
CA ASP A 68 -14.18 -24.52 -5.39
C ASP A 68 -13.86 -24.43 -6.88
N LYS A 69 -14.78 -23.86 -7.64
CA LYS A 69 -14.65 -23.61 -9.08
C LYS A 69 -14.57 -22.12 -9.35
N LYS A 70 -14.08 -21.75 -10.54
CA LYS A 70 -13.97 -20.34 -10.93
C LYS A 70 -15.35 -19.67 -10.84
N TYR A 71 -15.42 -18.60 -10.06
CA TYR A 71 -16.61 -17.75 -10.00
C TYR A 71 -17.01 -17.27 -11.40
N ASN A 72 -18.24 -17.54 -11.80
CA ASN A 72 -18.79 -17.18 -13.10
C ASN A 72 -20.21 -16.64 -12.94
N ASN A 73 -20.34 -15.54 -12.21
CA ASN A 73 -21.63 -14.91 -11.97
C ASN A 73 -21.71 -13.55 -12.65
N SER A 74 -22.93 -13.09 -12.86
CA SER A 74 -23.29 -11.84 -13.54
C SER A 74 -23.26 -10.60 -12.62
N VAL A 75 -22.98 -10.78 -11.32
CA VAL A 75 -22.97 -9.67 -10.36
C VAL A 75 -21.91 -8.65 -10.74
N ASP A 76 -22.35 -7.41 -10.96
CA ASP A 76 -21.47 -6.25 -11.10
C ASP A 76 -20.80 -5.96 -9.76
N ILE A 77 -19.57 -6.45 -9.62
CA ILE A 77 -18.81 -6.36 -8.37
C ILE A 77 -18.54 -4.92 -7.94
N ASN A 78 -18.39 -3.98 -8.87
CA ASN A 78 -18.11 -2.59 -8.53
C ASN A 78 -19.36 -1.93 -7.94
N LYS A 79 -20.53 -2.14 -8.57
CA LYS A 79 -21.80 -1.69 -8.00
C LYS A 79 -22.09 -2.34 -6.65
N PHE A 80 -21.77 -3.62 -6.49
CA PHE A 80 -21.93 -4.31 -5.22
C PHE A 80 -21.03 -3.72 -4.13
N LYS A 81 -19.73 -3.49 -4.41
CA LYS A 81 -18.80 -2.83 -3.48
C LYS A 81 -19.31 -1.46 -3.03
N GLU A 82 -19.81 -0.64 -3.95
CA GLU A 82 -20.37 0.69 -3.65
C GLU A 82 -21.66 0.62 -2.80
N LYS A 83 -22.56 -0.33 -3.11
CA LYS A 83 -23.78 -0.55 -2.31
C LYS A 83 -23.41 -1.00 -0.89
N LEU A 84 -22.50 -1.97 -0.79
CA LEU A 84 -22.07 -2.54 0.47
C LEU A 84 -21.36 -1.50 1.35
N SER A 85 -20.43 -0.73 0.78
CA SER A 85 -19.68 0.30 1.50
C SER A 85 -20.59 1.35 2.12
N LYS A 86 -21.62 1.81 1.37
CA LYS A 86 -22.67 2.70 1.87
C LYS A 86 -23.49 2.05 2.98
N LYS A 87 -23.89 0.79 2.81
CA LYS A 87 -24.72 0.06 3.79
C LYS A 87 -24.01 -0.14 5.13
N VAL A 88 -22.73 -0.51 5.13
CA VAL A 88 -21.95 -0.72 6.36
C VAL A 88 -21.24 0.55 6.85
N ASN A 89 -21.39 1.67 6.14
CA ASN A 89 -20.75 2.95 6.44
C ASN A 89 -19.22 2.82 6.58
N VAL A 90 -18.60 2.17 5.59
CA VAL A 90 -17.15 1.98 5.43
C VAL A 90 -16.73 2.72 4.16
N LYS A 91 -15.60 3.42 4.18
CA LYS A 91 -15.16 4.22 3.01
C LYS A 91 -14.86 3.34 1.79
N PHE A 92 -14.15 2.23 1.98
CA PHE A 92 -13.77 1.33 0.90
C PHE A 92 -13.84 -0.14 1.34
N ILE A 93 -14.36 -0.99 0.44
CA ILE A 93 -14.38 -2.44 0.59
C ILE A 93 -13.77 -3.00 -0.69
N ASP A 94 -12.66 -3.72 -0.55
CA ASP A 94 -12.14 -4.52 -1.64
C ASP A 94 -12.66 -5.96 -1.53
N ILE A 95 -12.97 -6.51 -2.68
CA ILE A 95 -13.51 -7.86 -2.83
C ILE A 95 -12.78 -8.49 -4.00
N SER A 96 -12.10 -9.58 -3.68
CA SER A 96 -11.37 -10.42 -4.62
C SER A 96 -11.92 -11.84 -4.58
N PHE A 97 -11.69 -12.59 -5.66
CA PHE A 97 -12.16 -13.96 -5.81
C PHE A 97 -10.96 -14.89 -5.98
N ILE A 98 -10.97 -16.02 -5.28
CA ILE A 98 -9.95 -17.05 -5.41
C ILE A 98 -10.59 -18.43 -5.44
N THR A 99 -9.91 -19.38 -6.10
CA THR A 99 -10.32 -20.78 -6.02
C THR A 99 -9.53 -21.53 -4.96
N THR A 100 -10.11 -22.59 -4.39
CA THR A 100 -9.41 -23.50 -3.48
C THR A 100 -8.09 -24.01 -4.09
N SER A 101 -8.10 -24.35 -5.38
CA SER A 101 -6.88 -24.72 -6.14
C SER A 101 -5.84 -23.61 -6.19
N LYS A 102 -6.24 -22.34 -6.33
CA LYS A 102 -5.30 -21.20 -6.31
C LYS A 102 -4.74 -20.94 -4.91
N LEU A 103 -5.52 -21.15 -3.85
CA LEU A 103 -5.02 -21.07 -2.47
C LEU A 103 -3.85 -22.06 -2.24
N LYS A 104 -3.99 -23.29 -2.73
CA LYS A 104 -2.93 -24.32 -2.70
C LYS A 104 -1.64 -23.93 -3.43
N ASN A 105 -1.73 -23.01 -4.38
CA ASN A 105 -0.61 -22.53 -5.19
C ASN A 105 -0.15 -21.12 -4.78
N THR A 106 -0.54 -20.64 -3.60
CA THR A 106 -0.13 -19.33 -3.09
C THR A 106 1.37 -19.29 -2.91
N LYS A 107 2.00 -18.24 -3.43
CA LYS A 107 3.46 -18.08 -3.42
C LYS A 107 3.95 -17.50 -2.09
N ASN A 108 5.18 -17.85 -1.72
CA ASN A 108 5.90 -17.21 -0.62
C ASN A 108 6.26 -15.76 -0.98
N SER A 109 5.35 -14.85 -0.66
CA SER A 109 5.33 -13.41 -0.95
C SER A 109 4.76 -12.70 0.27
N ILE A 110 4.87 -11.37 0.37
CA ILE A 110 4.23 -10.64 1.48
C ILE A 110 2.73 -10.93 1.48
N TYR A 111 2.07 -10.81 0.32
CA TYR A 111 0.64 -11.11 0.19
C TYR A 111 0.29 -12.52 0.66
N GLY A 112 1.04 -13.54 0.20
CA GLY A 112 0.76 -14.92 0.57
C GLY A 112 0.98 -15.19 2.06
N TYR A 113 2.08 -14.68 2.62
CA TYR A 113 2.43 -14.83 4.02
C TYR A 113 1.38 -14.17 4.93
N ASP A 114 1.00 -12.95 4.58
CA ASP A 114 -0.06 -12.20 5.24
C ASP A 114 -1.43 -12.87 5.13
N LEU A 115 -1.76 -13.43 3.96
CA LEU A 115 -3.00 -14.15 3.75
C LEU A 115 -3.07 -15.40 4.64
N LYS A 116 -1.98 -16.16 4.76
CA LYS A 116 -1.94 -17.37 5.58
C LYS A 116 -1.99 -17.07 7.08
N TYR A 117 -1.12 -16.18 7.56
CA TYR A 117 -0.87 -16.03 9.00
C TYR A 117 -1.59 -14.84 9.63
N GLY A 118 -1.99 -13.85 8.82
CA GLY A 118 -2.60 -12.61 9.29
C GLY A 118 -4.07 -12.43 8.91
N SER A 119 -4.73 -13.46 8.37
CA SER A 119 -6.14 -13.36 7.95
C SER A 119 -7.06 -14.17 8.84
N LYS A 120 -8.37 -13.91 8.73
CA LYS A 120 -9.41 -14.62 9.48
C LYS A 120 -10.49 -15.10 8.55
N VAL A 121 -10.90 -16.35 8.71
CA VAL A 121 -12.14 -16.86 8.11
C VAL A 121 -13.31 -16.26 8.90
N ILE A 122 -14.22 -15.57 8.21
CA ILE A 122 -15.40 -14.96 8.83
C ILE A 122 -16.70 -15.66 8.44
N TYR A 123 -16.67 -16.54 7.44
CA TYR A 123 -17.81 -17.38 7.03
C TYR A 123 -17.30 -18.62 6.29
N GLY A 124 -18.00 -19.76 6.42
CA GLY A 124 -17.72 -21.00 5.70
C GLY A 124 -16.75 -21.94 6.41
N ASN A 125 -15.92 -22.63 5.64
CA ASN A 125 -14.93 -23.58 6.14
C ASN A 125 -13.80 -22.87 6.91
N THR A 126 -13.72 -23.09 8.23
CA THR A 126 -12.72 -22.49 9.12
C THR A 126 -11.29 -22.88 8.77
N ASP A 127 -11.11 -24.03 8.13
CA ASP A 127 -9.81 -24.63 7.84
C ASP A 127 -9.34 -24.29 6.41
N ILE A 128 -10.07 -23.41 5.70
CA ILE A 128 -9.77 -23.07 4.30
C ILE A 128 -8.37 -22.49 4.11
N LEU A 129 -7.83 -21.79 5.12
CA LEU A 129 -6.49 -21.22 5.12
C LEU A 129 -5.39 -22.29 5.21
N ASP A 130 -5.70 -23.49 5.71
CA ASP A 130 -4.75 -24.61 5.78
C ASP A 130 -4.43 -25.17 4.39
N ASN A 131 -5.26 -24.86 3.38
CA ASN A 131 -4.92 -25.14 1.99
C ASN A 131 -3.72 -24.32 1.50
N ILE A 132 -3.41 -23.18 2.12
CA ILE A 132 -2.23 -22.40 1.75
C ILE A 132 -0.99 -23.17 2.23
N PRO A 133 0.02 -23.41 1.38
CA PRO A 133 1.23 -24.12 1.79
C PRO A 133 1.94 -23.43 2.95
N THR A 134 2.79 -24.13 3.70
CA THR A 134 3.63 -23.48 4.71
C THR A 134 4.55 -22.47 4.05
N LEU A 135 4.42 -21.21 4.44
CA LEU A 135 5.21 -20.09 3.94
C LEU A 135 6.22 -19.66 5.00
N SER A 136 7.43 -19.31 4.59
CA SER A 136 8.50 -18.92 5.52
C SER A 136 8.84 -17.45 5.37
N SER A 137 8.91 -16.74 6.50
CA SER A 137 9.37 -15.35 6.57
C SER A 137 10.81 -15.19 6.11
N SER A 138 11.63 -16.24 6.25
CA SER A 138 13.03 -16.22 5.86
C SER A 138 13.29 -16.33 4.36
N ASN A 139 12.29 -16.76 3.60
CA ASN A 139 12.41 -17.06 2.17
C ASN A 139 11.46 -16.22 1.30
N ILE A 140 11.04 -15.04 1.79
CA ILE A 140 10.28 -14.10 0.98
C ILE A 140 11.22 -13.45 -0.03
N ASN A 141 10.86 -13.51 -1.32
CA ASN A 141 11.71 -13.03 -2.39
C ASN A 141 11.87 -11.49 -2.35
N LEU A 142 13.09 -10.97 -2.54
CA LEU A 142 13.37 -9.52 -2.55
C LEU A 142 12.64 -8.75 -3.67
N ILE A 143 12.01 -9.43 -4.63
CA ILE A 143 11.04 -8.82 -5.55
C ILE A 143 9.95 -8.04 -4.82
N GLU A 144 9.55 -8.49 -3.62
CA GLU A 144 8.58 -7.79 -2.76
C GLU A 144 9.08 -6.39 -2.36
N GLY A 145 10.39 -6.21 -2.18
CA GLY A 145 11.00 -4.90 -1.94
C GLY A 145 10.85 -3.94 -3.13
N GLU A 146 10.99 -4.42 -4.37
CA GLU A 146 10.72 -3.60 -5.56
C GLU A 146 9.21 -3.29 -5.70
N ILE A 147 8.34 -4.25 -5.36
CA ILE A 147 6.90 -4.02 -5.36
C ILE A 147 6.54 -2.93 -4.34
N LEU A 148 7.10 -2.99 -3.13
CA LEU A 148 6.95 -1.94 -2.11
C LEU A 148 7.45 -0.61 -2.64
N PHE A 149 8.63 -0.58 -3.28
CA PHE A 149 9.16 0.64 -3.90
C PHE A 149 8.16 1.28 -4.88
N PHE A 150 7.60 0.55 -5.84
CA PHE A 150 6.69 1.16 -6.82
C PHE A 150 5.29 1.47 -6.24
N THR A 151 4.80 0.65 -5.32
CA THR A 151 3.47 0.86 -4.72
C THR A 151 3.46 1.98 -3.70
N ARG A 152 4.63 2.35 -3.13
CA ARG A 152 4.77 3.39 -2.11
C ARG A 152 5.39 4.69 -2.61
N LEU A 153 5.57 4.82 -3.93
CA LEU A 153 5.74 6.13 -4.57
C LEU A 153 4.46 6.99 -4.50
N TRP A 154 3.28 6.38 -4.43
CA TRP A 154 2.00 7.09 -4.41
C TRP A 154 1.85 8.11 -3.27
N PRO A 155 2.19 7.78 -2.00
CA PRO A 155 2.26 8.76 -0.92
C PRO A 155 3.01 10.05 -1.28
N PHE A 156 4.07 9.96 -2.09
CA PHE A 156 4.86 11.12 -2.51
C PHE A 156 4.27 11.90 -3.67
N VAL A 157 3.12 11.50 -4.18
CA VAL A 157 2.46 12.18 -5.30
C VAL A 157 1.06 12.64 -4.93
N GLY A 158 0.27 11.75 -4.33
CA GLY A 158 -1.15 11.95 -4.12
C GLY A 158 -1.57 12.33 -2.70
N SER A 159 -0.66 12.32 -1.72
CA SER A 159 -1.02 12.64 -0.33
C SER A 159 -1.29 14.12 -0.11
N VAL A 160 -0.56 14.96 -0.85
CA VAL A 160 -0.69 16.41 -0.87
C VAL A 160 -0.22 16.88 -2.24
N ILE A 161 -0.98 17.74 -2.92
CA ILE A 161 -0.57 18.30 -4.21
C ILE A 161 0.40 19.46 -3.99
N ASP A 162 -0.01 20.45 -3.20
CA ASP A 162 0.75 21.63 -2.79
C ASP A 162 0.95 21.66 -1.28
N ILE A 163 2.15 22.01 -0.81
CA ILE A 163 2.44 22.11 0.62
C ILE A 163 1.68 23.29 1.23
N LYS A 164 0.74 22.98 2.12
CA LYS A 164 -0.21 23.91 2.76
C LYS A 164 -0.52 23.47 4.20
N ASN A 165 -1.21 24.31 4.96
CA ASN A 165 -1.79 23.90 6.24
C ASN A 165 -2.84 22.80 5.99
N LEU A 166 -2.87 21.78 6.85
CA LEU A 166 -3.81 20.66 6.77
C LEU A 166 -4.57 20.51 8.08
N GLU A 167 -5.87 20.29 7.97
CA GLU A 167 -6.76 20.11 9.12
C GLU A 167 -7.73 18.94 8.86
N GLY A 168 -8.35 18.41 9.92
CA GLY A 168 -9.40 17.40 9.80
C GLY A 168 -8.96 16.15 9.02
N ASP A 169 -9.81 15.73 8.07
CA ASP A 169 -9.55 14.54 7.25
C ASP A 169 -8.37 14.73 6.27
N GLU A 170 -8.08 15.95 5.82
CA GLU A 170 -6.91 16.20 4.96
C GLU A 170 -5.61 15.88 5.69
N SER A 171 -5.47 16.34 6.94
CA SER A 171 -4.31 16.01 7.78
C SER A 171 -4.23 14.51 8.06
N ARG A 172 -5.36 13.89 8.46
CA ARG A 172 -5.46 12.45 8.72
C ARG A 172 -5.04 11.62 7.50
N PHE A 173 -5.50 12.02 6.31
CA PHE A 173 -5.13 11.39 5.05
C PHE A 173 -3.64 11.50 4.79
N PHE A 174 -3.08 12.70 4.84
CA PHE A 174 -1.65 12.92 4.62
C PHE A 174 -0.78 12.09 5.58
N ARG A 175 -1.06 12.16 6.89
CA ARG A 175 -0.35 11.40 7.92
C ARG A 175 -0.44 9.90 7.69
N ASN A 176 -1.60 9.37 7.30
CA ASN A 176 -1.75 7.96 7.00
C ASN A 176 -0.97 7.53 5.75
N GLN A 177 -0.91 8.36 4.70
CA GLN A 177 -0.08 8.06 3.52
C GLN A 177 1.41 8.06 3.88
N MET A 178 1.85 9.00 4.70
CA MET A 178 3.21 9.06 5.23
C MET A 178 3.54 7.84 6.11
N ALA A 179 2.61 7.43 6.96
CA ALA A 179 2.74 6.21 7.75
C ALA A 179 2.85 4.96 6.87
N LYS A 180 2.09 4.86 5.77
CA LYS A 180 2.20 3.75 4.80
C LYS A 180 3.58 3.67 4.15
N ALA A 181 4.20 4.82 3.84
CA ALA A 181 5.57 4.86 3.32
C ALA A 181 6.56 4.40 4.39
N MET A 182 6.45 4.87 5.64
CA MET A 182 7.31 4.42 6.72
C MET A 182 7.17 2.93 7.07
N LEU A 183 5.95 2.40 7.11
CA LEU A 183 5.75 0.97 7.36
C LEU A 183 6.37 0.10 6.25
N SER A 184 6.41 0.58 5.01
CA SER A 184 7.12 -0.14 3.95
C SER A 184 8.65 -0.14 4.13
N ILE A 185 9.20 0.83 4.85
CA ILE A 185 10.61 0.83 5.22
C ILE A 185 10.87 -0.24 6.28
N VAL A 186 9.96 -0.39 7.26
CA VAL A 186 10.00 -1.49 8.23
C VAL A 186 9.97 -2.84 7.51
N ASP A 187 9.06 -3.00 6.54
CA ASP A 187 8.96 -4.23 5.73
C ASP A 187 10.27 -4.53 5.03
N VAL A 188 10.84 -3.53 4.37
CA VAL A 188 12.11 -3.65 3.65
C VAL A 188 13.27 -4.02 4.57
N ILE A 189 13.37 -3.40 5.75
CA ILE A 189 14.40 -3.74 6.74
C ILE A 189 14.27 -5.22 7.15
N LEU A 190 13.07 -5.68 7.46
CA LEU A 190 12.85 -7.07 7.89
C LEU A 190 13.01 -8.07 6.75
N LEU A 191 12.62 -7.73 5.52
CA LEU A 191 12.89 -8.53 4.33
C LEU A 191 14.40 -8.72 4.12
N MET A 192 15.18 -7.64 4.25
CA MET A 192 16.64 -7.73 4.13
C MET A 192 17.27 -8.59 5.23
N ASN A 193 16.62 -8.72 6.39
CA ASN A 193 17.05 -9.55 7.51
C ASN A 193 16.35 -10.92 7.58
N ASN A 194 15.57 -11.31 6.56
CA ASN A 194 14.85 -12.59 6.52
C ASN A 194 13.92 -12.81 7.73
N GLN A 195 13.34 -11.73 8.25
CA GLN A 195 12.61 -11.67 9.53
C GLN A 195 11.23 -11.01 9.39
N TYR A 196 10.60 -11.11 8.21
CA TYR A 196 9.27 -10.53 8.01
C TYR A 196 8.22 -11.18 8.93
N ASP A 197 7.27 -10.38 9.43
CA ASP A 197 6.11 -10.86 10.18
C ASP A 197 4.85 -10.18 9.65
N HIS A 198 3.71 -10.85 9.77
CA HIS A 198 2.43 -10.29 9.32
C HIS A 198 1.96 -9.16 10.25
N SER A 199 2.19 -9.21 11.55
CA SER A 199 1.73 -8.16 12.48
C SER A 199 2.53 -6.87 12.31
N TYR A 200 1.87 -5.72 12.17
CA TYR A 200 2.52 -4.40 12.20
C TYR A 200 3.21 -4.17 13.55
N ILE A 201 2.59 -4.61 14.63
CA ILE A 201 3.11 -4.47 15.99
C ILE A 201 4.40 -5.29 16.16
N LYS A 202 4.36 -6.59 15.81
CA LYS A 202 5.55 -7.45 15.89
C LYS A 202 6.69 -6.95 15.02
N ARG A 203 6.39 -6.48 13.79
CA ARG A 203 7.41 -5.89 12.92
C ARG A 203 8.12 -4.70 13.58
N TYR A 204 7.37 -3.83 14.26
CA TYR A 204 7.96 -2.72 15.02
C TYR A 204 8.81 -3.21 16.20
N GLU A 205 8.31 -4.18 16.97
CA GLU A 205 9.06 -4.79 18.08
C GLU A 205 10.39 -5.39 17.58
N MET A 206 10.36 -6.13 16.48
CA MET A 206 11.55 -6.74 15.87
C MET A 206 12.59 -5.70 15.44
N ILE A 207 12.17 -4.62 14.76
CA ILE A 207 13.15 -3.57 14.37
C ILE A 207 13.69 -2.80 15.58
N SER A 208 12.92 -2.70 16.67
CA SER A 208 13.36 -2.00 17.88
C SER A 208 14.47 -2.73 18.64
N LEU A 209 14.67 -4.02 18.33
CA LEU A 209 15.74 -4.86 18.86
C LEU A 209 16.98 -4.90 17.96
N ILE A 210 16.93 -4.28 16.77
CA ILE A 210 18.09 -4.19 15.88
C ILE A 210 19.07 -3.17 16.46
N ASP A 211 20.37 -3.45 16.33
CA ASP A 211 21.45 -2.56 16.81
C ASP A 211 21.25 -1.11 16.34
N SER A 212 21.31 -0.18 17.29
CA SER A 212 21.27 1.28 17.10
C SER A 212 22.26 1.81 16.05
N LYS A 213 23.37 1.09 15.79
CA LYS A 213 24.32 1.42 14.72
C LYS A 213 23.73 1.23 13.32
N LEU A 214 22.75 0.33 13.16
CA LEU A 214 22.08 0.03 11.90
C LEU A 214 20.78 0.82 11.74
N ILE A 215 20.07 1.04 12.86
CA ILE A 215 18.80 1.76 12.91
C ILE A 215 18.94 2.94 13.87
N SER A 216 18.87 4.16 13.34
CA SER A 216 18.98 5.36 14.19
C SER A 216 17.73 5.56 15.05
N ASP A 217 17.91 6.22 16.20
CA ASP A 217 16.81 6.60 17.10
C ASP A 217 15.74 7.42 16.41
N ASN A 218 16.13 8.30 15.47
CA ASN A 218 15.16 9.08 14.71
C ASN A 218 14.29 8.18 13.83
N LEU A 219 14.89 7.17 13.18
CA LEU A 219 14.12 6.20 12.40
C LEU A 219 13.15 5.42 13.31
N LEU A 220 13.62 4.91 14.46
CA LEU A 220 12.76 4.15 15.39
C LEU A 220 11.58 5.00 15.88
N LYS A 221 11.82 6.26 16.26
CA LYS A 221 10.76 7.19 16.65
C LYS A 221 9.74 7.37 15.53
N ARG A 222 10.19 7.49 14.28
CA ARG A 222 9.31 7.65 13.12
C ARG A 222 8.56 6.35 12.77
N CYS A 223 9.16 5.18 12.95
CA CYS A 223 8.49 3.89 12.83
C CYS A 223 7.40 3.70 13.88
N LYS A 224 7.67 4.09 15.14
CA LYS A 224 6.68 4.07 16.21
C LYS A 224 5.50 5.00 15.88
N TRP A 225 5.81 6.23 15.48
CA TRP A 225 4.79 7.19 15.03
C TRP A 225 3.93 6.63 13.88
N ALA A 226 4.54 5.99 12.88
CA ALA A 226 3.82 5.40 11.77
C ALA A 226 2.91 4.25 12.19
N LEU A 227 3.34 3.41 13.14
CA LEU A 227 2.50 2.36 13.73
C LEU A 227 1.29 2.97 14.45
N GLU A 228 1.51 4.01 15.27
CA GLU A 228 0.43 4.71 15.96
C GLU A 228 -0.59 5.32 14.98
N GLU A 229 -0.13 6.01 13.91
CA GLU A 229 -1.02 6.56 12.87
C GLU A 229 -1.74 5.49 12.05
N LYS A 230 -1.20 4.27 11.98
CA LYS A 230 -1.83 3.15 11.29
C LYS A 230 -2.95 2.53 12.11
N LEU A 231 -2.75 2.38 13.41
CA LEU A 231 -3.72 1.78 14.35
C LEU A 231 -4.77 2.80 14.81
N MET A 232 -4.36 4.05 14.99
CA MET A 232 -5.20 5.13 15.50
C MET A 232 -4.95 6.42 14.69
N PRO A 233 -5.46 6.50 13.45
CA PRO A 233 -5.27 7.66 12.59
C PRO A 233 -5.74 8.95 13.28
N LYS A 234 -4.91 10.00 13.28
CA LYS A 234 -5.22 11.27 13.96
C LYS A 234 -5.52 12.38 12.95
N ALA A 235 -6.47 13.26 13.28
CA ALA A 235 -6.81 14.46 12.51
C ALA A 235 -6.17 15.73 13.08
N THR A 236 -4.98 15.60 13.68
CA THR A 236 -4.25 16.72 14.30
C THR A 236 -3.91 17.76 13.23
N SER A 237 -4.24 19.04 13.45
CA SER A 237 -3.86 20.12 12.54
C SER A 237 -2.34 20.18 12.35
N MET A 238 -1.92 20.44 11.11
CA MET A 238 -0.52 20.55 10.73
C MET A 238 -0.31 21.87 10.00
N SER A 239 0.69 22.65 10.45
CA SER A 239 1.11 23.83 9.71
C SER A 239 1.80 23.42 8.40
N LYS A 240 1.88 24.35 7.45
CA LYS A 240 2.61 24.17 6.19
C LYS A 240 4.03 23.65 6.44
N LYS A 241 4.70 24.20 7.46
CA LYS A 241 6.05 23.79 7.87
C LYS A 241 6.08 22.35 8.37
N ASP A 242 5.14 21.95 9.22
CA ASP A 242 5.06 20.57 9.73
C ASP A 242 4.84 19.55 8.60
N VAL A 243 4.01 19.92 7.61
CA VAL A 243 3.75 19.10 6.42
C VAL A 243 5.03 18.95 5.60
N GLU A 244 5.73 20.05 5.34
CA GLU A 244 6.99 20.06 4.59
C GLU A 244 8.07 19.22 5.26
N GLU A 245 8.28 19.42 6.56
CA GLU A 245 9.30 18.71 7.34
C GLU A 245 9.04 17.21 7.37
N LEU A 246 7.81 16.79 7.68
CA LEU A 246 7.44 15.37 7.71
C LEU A 246 7.59 14.72 6.33
N TYR A 247 7.19 15.43 5.28
CA TYR A 247 7.23 14.93 3.92
C TYR A 247 8.65 14.68 3.43
N ASN A 248 9.54 15.66 3.64
CA ASN A 248 10.94 15.61 3.21
C ASN A 248 11.73 14.59 4.04
N GLU A 249 11.47 14.50 5.35
CA GLU A 249 12.09 13.50 6.22
C GLU A 249 11.73 12.07 5.78
N ILE A 250 10.44 11.80 5.57
CA ILE A 250 9.97 10.47 5.15
C ILE A 250 10.45 10.14 3.73
N ALA A 251 10.47 11.11 2.81
CA ALA A 251 11.04 10.92 1.48
C ALA A 251 12.53 10.53 1.55
N SER A 252 13.29 11.17 2.47
CA SER A 252 14.70 10.88 2.69
C SER A 252 14.94 9.48 3.26
N PHE A 253 14.17 9.07 4.28
CA PHE A 253 14.22 7.69 4.78
C PHE A 253 13.82 6.68 3.70
N TYR A 254 12.75 6.97 2.98
CA TYR A 254 12.23 6.11 1.93
C TYR A 254 13.28 5.87 0.84
N LYS A 255 13.90 6.94 0.32
CA LYS A 255 15.03 6.85 -0.61
C LYS A 255 16.11 5.90 -0.09
N LYS A 256 16.62 6.17 1.13
CA LYS A 256 17.73 5.42 1.71
C LYS A 256 17.44 3.91 1.74
N TYR A 257 16.35 3.51 2.39
CA TYR A 257 16.06 2.09 2.63
C TYR A 257 15.57 1.37 1.37
N MET A 258 14.86 2.06 0.47
CA MET A 258 14.47 1.46 -0.81
C MET A 258 15.68 1.21 -1.71
N LEU A 259 16.64 2.13 -1.77
CA LEU A 259 17.89 1.90 -2.51
C LEU A 259 18.68 0.73 -1.90
N MET A 260 18.71 0.57 -0.57
CA MET A 260 19.38 -0.58 0.06
C MET A 260 18.81 -1.92 -0.42
N ILE A 261 17.49 -2.10 -0.43
CA ILE A 261 16.90 -3.37 -0.89
C ILE A 261 17.00 -3.56 -2.40
N LEU A 262 16.91 -2.48 -3.19
CA LEU A 262 17.12 -2.54 -4.64
C LEU A 262 18.58 -2.92 -4.96
N ASN A 263 19.55 -2.36 -4.24
CA ASN A 263 20.97 -2.73 -4.34
C ASN A 263 21.17 -4.20 -4.00
N LYS A 264 20.60 -4.68 -2.89
CA LYS A 264 20.66 -6.10 -2.49
C LYS A 264 20.03 -7.02 -3.53
N LYS A 265 18.86 -6.67 -4.05
CA LYS A 265 18.12 -7.48 -5.03
C LYS A 265 18.85 -7.58 -6.37
N TYR A 266 19.37 -6.46 -6.88
CA TYR A 266 19.98 -6.42 -8.21
C TYR A 266 21.48 -6.66 -8.20
N ASN A 267 22.09 -6.78 -7.02
CA ASN A 267 23.53 -6.81 -6.84
C ASN A 267 24.21 -5.63 -7.56
N LYS A 268 23.72 -4.43 -7.27
CA LYS A 268 24.15 -3.14 -7.84
C LYS A 268 24.37 -2.11 -6.72
N ASN A 269 25.01 -0.99 -7.07
CA ASN A 269 25.22 0.13 -6.16
C ASN A 269 24.61 1.41 -6.75
N PHE A 270 23.29 1.53 -6.66
CA PHE A 270 22.56 2.76 -6.93
C PHE A 270 22.81 3.74 -5.78
N LEU A 271 23.34 4.92 -6.10
CA LEU A 271 23.63 5.97 -5.12
C LEU A 271 22.41 6.86 -4.87
N ASN A 272 21.53 6.97 -5.87
CA ASN A 272 20.36 7.83 -5.84
C ASN A 272 19.19 7.21 -6.66
N ILE A 273 18.00 7.81 -6.59
CA ILE A 273 16.81 7.33 -7.31
C ILE A 273 16.98 7.44 -8.82
N LEU A 274 17.72 8.44 -9.31
CA LEU A 274 18.00 8.61 -10.75
C LEU A 274 18.87 7.49 -11.32
N ASP A 275 19.84 6.97 -10.57
CA ASP A 275 20.65 5.81 -10.97
C ASP A 275 19.75 4.57 -11.17
N PHE A 276 18.83 4.34 -10.21
CA PHE A 276 17.87 3.26 -10.32
C PHE A 276 16.88 3.49 -11.47
N LYS A 277 16.41 4.73 -11.68
CA LYS A 277 15.56 5.12 -12.81
C LYS A 277 16.22 4.77 -14.14
N ASP A 278 17.50 5.08 -14.30
CA ASP A 278 18.25 4.79 -15.53
C ASP A 278 18.45 3.29 -15.73
N TYR A 279 18.76 2.55 -14.67
CA TYR A 279 18.78 1.08 -14.70
C TYR A 279 17.43 0.51 -15.12
N TYR A 280 16.34 0.97 -14.51
CA TYR A 280 14.98 0.54 -14.80
C TYR A 280 14.58 0.84 -16.25
N LYS A 281 14.99 2.00 -16.79
CA LYS A 281 14.79 2.37 -18.20
C LYS A 281 15.51 1.44 -19.18
N LYS A 282 16.74 1.05 -18.85
CA LYS A 282 17.61 0.19 -19.67
C LYS A 282 17.36 -1.32 -19.48
N SER A 283 16.55 -1.71 -18.51
CA SER A 283 16.31 -3.12 -18.19
C SER A 283 15.69 -3.88 -19.36
N PHE A 284 16.45 -4.82 -19.91
CA PHE A 284 16.01 -5.71 -20.99
C PHE A 284 14.71 -6.43 -20.64
N LYS A 285 14.65 -7.03 -19.44
CA LYS A 285 13.45 -7.76 -18.96
C LYS A 285 12.20 -6.87 -18.96
N ILE A 286 12.33 -5.62 -18.51
CA ILE A 286 11.20 -4.67 -18.47
C ILE A 286 10.81 -4.25 -19.88
N ASN A 287 11.79 -3.94 -20.75
CA ASN A 287 11.54 -3.55 -22.12
C ASN A 287 10.90 -4.68 -22.95
N CYS A 288 11.34 -5.93 -22.77
CA CYS A 288 10.66 -7.10 -23.33
C CYS A 288 9.21 -7.20 -22.83
N LYS A 289 8.97 -7.03 -21.53
CA LYS A 289 7.61 -7.06 -20.97
C LYS A 289 6.73 -5.96 -21.57
N ARG A 290 7.27 -4.75 -21.82
CA ARG A 290 6.57 -3.65 -22.50
C ARG A 290 6.15 -4.06 -23.91
N ILE A 291 7.10 -4.54 -24.71
CA ILE A 291 6.86 -4.98 -26.09
C ILE A 291 5.82 -6.11 -26.12
N LEU A 292 5.95 -7.13 -25.26
CA LEU A 292 5.02 -8.25 -25.18
C LEU A 292 3.60 -7.81 -24.83
N TYR A 293 3.42 -6.84 -23.92
CA TYR A 293 2.09 -6.32 -23.58
C TYR A 293 1.43 -5.59 -24.75
N ILE A 294 2.21 -4.84 -25.53
CA ILE A 294 1.72 -4.12 -26.70
C ILE A 294 1.38 -5.11 -27.82
N LEU A 295 2.30 -6.02 -28.16
CA LEU A 295 2.13 -6.91 -29.31
C LEU A 295 1.15 -8.05 -29.05
N ILE A 296 1.24 -8.69 -27.88
CA ILE A 296 0.45 -9.90 -27.57
C ILE A 296 -0.86 -9.53 -26.89
N LYS A 297 -0.81 -8.68 -25.85
CA LYS A 297 -2.00 -8.30 -25.10
C LYS A 297 -2.78 -7.16 -25.74
N ARG A 298 -2.23 -6.51 -26.77
CA ARG A 298 -2.81 -5.34 -27.47
C ARG A 298 -3.30 -4.26 -26.50
N ASN A 299 -2.59 -4.09 -25.39
CA ASN A 299 -3.02 -3.25 -24.28
C ASN A 299 -1.87 -2.33 -23.82
N LYS A 300 -2.10 -1.02 -23.84
CA LYS A 300 -1.14 0.00 -23.40
C LYS A 300 -1.11 0.23 -21.89
N ARG A 301 -1.86 -0.52 -21.08
CA ARG A 301 -1.91 -0.37 -19.61
C ARG A 301 -0.54 -0.49 -18.97
N PHE A 302 0.25 -1.49 -19.36
CA PHE A 302 1.60 -1.66 -18.80
C PHE A 302 2.53 -0.51 -19.19
N GLU A 303 2.38 0.04 -20.40
CA GLU A 303 3.14 1.20 -20.87
C GLU A 303 2.81 2.45 -20.06
N LYS A 304 1.52 2.68 -19.75
CA LYS A 304 1.09 3.76 -18.85
C LYS A 304 1.67 3.58 -17.45
N VAL A 305 1.61 2.38 -16.88
CA VAL A 305 2.20 2.07 -15.55
C VAL A 305 3.71 2.35 -15.55
N TYR A 306 4.42 1.87 -16.57
CA TYR A 306 5.87 2.04 -16.70
C TYR A 306 6.27 3.52 -16.70
N TRP A 307 5.68 4.33 -17.58
CA TRP A 307 6.00 5.75 -17.66
C TRP A 307 5.55 6.54 -16.43
N THR A 308 4.42 6.18 -15.84
CA THR A 308 3.95 6.77 -14.57
C THR A 308 4.91 6.46 -13.43
N ASN A 309 5.55 5.29 -13.41
CA ASN A 309 6.60 4.99 -12.44
C ASN A 309 7.86 5.84 -12.64
N ILE A 310 8.25 6.12 -13.89
CA ILE A 310 9.37 7.04 -14.18
C ILE A 310 9.07 8.44 -13.63
N ILE A 311 7.88 8.98 -13.90
CA ILE A 311 7.48 10.31 -13.43
C ILE A 311 7.45 10.36 -11.89
N GLN A 312 6.92 9.30 -11.25
CA GLN A 312 6.93 9.21 -9.79
C GLN A 312 8.34 9.18 -9.18
N MET A 313 9.31 8.53 -9.85
CA MET A 313 10.71 8.58 -9.44
C MET A 313 11.28 9.99 -9.59
N ASN A 314 10.95 10.73 -10.66
CA ASN A 314 11.33 12.14 -10.79
C ASN A 314 10.78 12.99 -9.64
N ILE A 315 9.52 12.80 -9.24
CA ILE A 315 8.92 13.51 -8.10
C ILE A 315 9.68 13.19 -6.80
N LEU A 316 10.02 11.93 -6.54
CA LEU A 316 10.80 11.54 -5.37
C LEU A 316 12.23 12.14 -5.39
N SER A 317 12.86 12.20 -6.56
CA SER A 317 14.18 12.84 -6.73
C SER A 317 14.13 14.36 -6.51
N ILE A 318 13.03 15.03 -6.85
CA ILE A 318 12.78 16.45 -6.52
C ILE A 318 12.71 16.61 -5.00
N LEU A 319 11.85 15.82 -4.33
CA LEU A 319 11.68 15.90 -2.87
C LEU A 319 12.97 15.62 -2.08
N THR A 320 13.86 14.82 -2.64
CA THR A 320 15.14 14.46 -2.00
C THR A 320 16.33 15.25 -2.54
N ASN A 321 16.08 16.32 -3.30
CA ASN A 321 17.06 17.26 -3.86
C ASN A 321 18.21 16.57 -4.63
N GLU A 322 17.91 15.54 -5.43
CA GLU A 322 18.91 14.80 -6.20
C GLU A 322 19.34 15.50 -7.49
N LYS A 323 18.48 16.35 -8.05
CA LYS A 323 18.71 17.10 -9.29
C LYS A 323 17.82 18.34 -9.33
N GLU A 324 18.19 19.30 -10.17
CA GLU A 324 17.40 20.51 -10.41
C GLU A 324 15.95 20.18 -10.80
N GLU A 325 15.02 20.79 -10.06
CA GLU A 325 13.58 20.54 -10.20
C GLU A 325 13.09 20.76 -11.63
N LYS A 326 13.52 21.86 -12.25
CA LYS A 326 13.14 22.26 -13.62
C LYS A 326 13.41 21.14 -14.64
N LEU A 327 14.59 20.52 -14.59
CA LEU A 327 14.97 19.45 -15.51
C LEU A 327 14.09 18.21 -15.35
N LEU A 328 13.73 17.85 -14.11
CA LEU A 328 12.88 16.70 -13.82
C LEU A 328 11.41 16.97 -14.16
N ILE A 329 10.95 18.21 -14.03
CA ILE A 329 9.63 18.67 -14.51
C ILE A 329 9.57 18.54 -16.05
N GLU A 330 10.55 19.08 -16.76
CA GLU A 330 10.62 19.03 -18.22
C GLU A 330 10.64 17.57 -18.74
N GLU A 331 11.47 16.69 -18.16
CA GLU A 331 11.47 15.26 -18.50
C GLU A 331 10.08 14.64 -18.28
N SER A 332 9.40 15.00 -17.19
CA SER A 332 8.07 14.46 -16.87
C SER A 332 7.00 14.91 -17.86
N VAL A 333 7.03 16.17 -18.30
CA VAL A 333 6.15 16.70 -19.35
C VAL A 333 6.35 15.94 -20.67
N GLU A 334 7.60 15.71 -21.07
CA GLU A 334 7.91 14.93 -22.28
C GLU A 334 7.43 13.48 -22.17
N ILE A 335 7.53 12.87 -20.98
CA ILE A 335 6.98 11.53 -20.75
C ILE A 335 5.46 11.55 -20.85
N PHE A 336 4.76 12.55 -20.30
CA PHE A 336 3.30 12.67 -20.43
C PHE A 336 2.86 12.74 -21.88
N LYS A 337 3.57 13.48 -22.74
CA LYS A 337 3.29 13.54 -24.18
C LYS A 337 3.35 12.14 -24.80
N LYS A 338 4.34 11.30 -24.43
CA LYS A 338 4.47 9.91 -24.93
C LYS A 338 3.28 9.02 -24.58
N ILE A 339 2.62 9.27 -23.45
CA ILE A 339 1.45 8.52 -23.02
C ILE A 339 0.11 9.22 -23.33
N GLY A 340 0.16 10.27 -24.17
CA GLY A 340 -1.03 10.94 -24.72
C GLY A 340 -1.66 11.98 -23.80
N PHE A 341 -0.88 12.59 -22.90
CA PHE A 341 -1.35 13.67 -22.03
C PHE A 341 -0.59 14.97 -22.28
N ILE A 342 -1.32 16.08 -22.22
CA ILE A 342 -0.78 17.43 -22.15
C ILE A 342 -0.88 17.88 -20.70
N VAL A 343 0.23 18.38 -20.15
CA VAL A 343 0.36 18.81 -18.76
C VAL A 343 1.23 20.05 -18.74
N SER A 344 0.84 21.05 -17.95
CA SER A 344 1.65 22.25 -17.72
C SER A 344 2.95 21.90 -16.98
N PRO A 345 4.06 22.64 -17.23
CA PRO A 345 5.36 22.35 -16.64
C PRO A 345 5.47 22.85 -15.19
N THR A 346 4.59 22.37 -14.31
CA THR A 346 4.64 22.64 -12.87
C THR A 346 4.59 21.32 -12.09
N LEU A 347 5.24 21.28 -10.93
CA LEU A 347 5.20 20.10 -10.06
C LEU A 347 3.76 19.76 -9.63
N ARG A 348 2.96 20.79 -9.36
CA ARG A 348 1.53 20.68 -9.03
C ARG A 348 0.75 19.93 -10.11
N ASP A 349 0.90 20.34 -11.37
CA ASP A 349 0.14 19.77 -12.49
C ASP A 349 0.62 18.35 -12.80
N ILE A 350 1.92 18.10 -12.69
CA ILE A 350 2.52 16.77 -12.81
C ILE A 350 1.94 15.83 -11.74
N LYS A 351 1.98 16.22 -10.47
CA LYS A 351 1.44 15.40 -9.36
C LYS A 351 -0.05 15.14 -9.54
N SER A 352 -0.81 16.17 -9.89
CA SER A 352 -2.26 16.06 -10.15
C SER A 352 -2.58 15.10 -11.28
N LYS A 353 -1.82 15.15 -12.39
CA LYS A 353 -2.02 14.23 -13.51
C LYS A 353 -1.63 12.79 -13.15
N VAL A 354 -0.51 12.57 -12.46
CA VAL A 354 -0.15 11.22 -11.98
C VAL A 354 -1.24 10.65 -11.06
N ALA A 355 -1.79 11.49 -10.16
CA ALA A 355 -2.90 11.12 -9.29
C ALA A 355 -4.13 10.68 -10.06
N TRP A 356 -4.54 11.46 -11.05
CA TRP A 356 -5.63 11.09 -11.92
C TRP A 356 -5.38 9.77 -12.67
N ILE A 357 -4.17 9.56 -13.21
CA ILE A 357 -3.82 8.31 -13.91
C ILE A 357 -3.92 7.11 -12.97
N ARG A 358 -3.38 7.21 -11.74
CA ARG A 358 -3.41 6.12 -10.75
C ARG A 358 -4.84 5.68 -10.39
N VAL A 359 -5.78 6.63 -10.31
CA VAL A 359 -7.18 6.35 -9.99
C VAL A 359 -7.93 5.73 -11.19
N ASN A 360 -7.55 6.08 -12.41
CA ASN A 360 -8.25 5.67 -13.65
C ASN A 360 -7.57 4.53 -14.42
N MET A 361 -6.56 3.87 -13.85
CA MET A 361 -5.84 2.72 -14.44
C MET A 361 -6.31 1.39 -13.91
#